data_AF-A0A1S2LIV9-F1
#
_entry.id   AF-A0A1S2LIV9-F1
#
_cell.length_a   1.000
_cell.length_b   1.000
_cell.length_c   1.000
_cell.angle_alpha   90.00
_cell.angle_beta   90.00
_cell.angle_gamma   90.00
#
_symmetry.space_group_name_H-M   'P 1'
#
loop_
_entity.id
_entity.type
_entity.pdbx_description
1 polymer ?
#
loop_
_entity_poly.entity_id
_entity_poly.type
_entity_poly.pdbx_seq_one_letter_code
_entity_poly.pdbx_strand_id
1 'polypeptide(L)'
;MSLLIHQIISILFLIVIPLPIIALMKVRSGTPLDSARTWKVLVMLANIALFVSLITGFIIYPIFTSFRAWFSVALILIIGAFLGIFSKQLKLYMNENNEEAKIKSLKKISKVGYAYIAVIIITFAFMSNWYNF
;
A
#
# COMPACT_ATOMS: atom_id res chain seq x y z
N MET A 1 -3.72 26.15 1.58
CA MET A 1 -2.48 25.42 1.91
C MET A 1 -2.71 23.93 2.13
N SER A 2 -3.65 23.51 3.00
CA SER A 2 -3.90 22.09 3.29
C SER A 2 -4.32 21.26 2.07
N LEU A 3 -5.16 21.80 1.18
CA LEU A 3 -5.59 21.12 -0.05
C LEU A 3 -4.42 20.75 -0.98
N LEU A 4 -3.48 21.68 -1.21
CA LEU A 4 -2.31 21.44 -2.04
C LEU A 4 -1.40 20.37 -1.44
N ILE A 5 -1.19 20.40 -0.12
CA ILE A 5 -0.42 19.38 0.60
C ILE A 5 -1.11 18.01 0.45
N HIS A 6 -2.43 17.96 0.63
CA HIS A 6 -3.20 16.73 0.48
C HIS A 6 -3.11 16.16 -0.95
N GLN A 7 -3.19 17.01 -1.98
CA GLN A 7 -3.07 16.61 -3.38
C GLN A 7 -1.67 16.08 -3.71
N ILE A 8 -0.60 16.79 -3.31
CA ILE A 8 0.79 16.36 -3.54
C ILE A 8 1.05 15.00 -2.89
N ILE A 9 0.58 14.80 -1.66
CA ILE A 9 0.77 13.55 -0.93
C ILE A 9 -0.07 12.42 -1.53
N SER A 10 -1.26 12.72 -2.04
CA SER A 10 -2.09 11.76 -2.77
C SER A 10 -1.42 11.31 -4.08
N ILE A 11 -0.70 12.20 -4.77
CA ILE A 11 0.11 11.86 -5.94
C ILE A 11 1.31 10.98 -5.54
N LEU A 12 1.98 11.29 -4.43
CA LEU A 12 3.04 10.42 -3.91
C LEU A 12 2.50 9.03 -3.55
N PHE A 13 1.25 8.97 -3.08
CA PHE A 13 0.60 7.70 -2.78
C PHE A 13 0.32 6.86 -4.04
N LEU A 14 0.03 7.48 -5.19
CA LEU A 14 -0.06 6.77 -6.48
C LEU A 14 1.23 6.01 -6.84
N ILE A 15 2.40 6.50 -6.42
CA ILE A 15 3.70 5.83 -6.64
C ILE A 15 3.86 4.59 -5.75
N VAL A 16 3.14 4.53 -4.62
CA VAL A 16 3.17 3.40 -3.67
C VAL A 16 2.36 2.21 -4.18
N ILE A 17 1.25 2.48 -4.87
CA ILE A 17 0.35 1.47 -5.43
C ILE A 17 1.08 0.41 -6.27
N PRO A 18 1.97 0.74 -7.20
CA PRO A 18 2.67 -0.26 -8.00
C PRO A 18 3.77 -1.01 -7.23
N LEU A 19 4.19 -0.58 -6.03
CA LEU A 19 5.33 -1.19 -5.33
C LEU A 19 5.16 -2.71 -5.12
N PRO A 20 4.02 -3.22 -4.58
CA PRO A 20 3.84 -4.65 -4.44
C PRO A 20 3.75 -5.40 -5.77
N ILE A 21 3.22 -4.75 -6.81
CA ILE A 21 3.13 -5.30 -8.18
C ILE A 21 4.54 -5.45 -8.76
N ILE A 22 5.37 -4.41 -8.68
CA ILE A 22 6.74 -4.42 -9.20
C ILE A 22 7.57 -5.49 -8.49
N ALA A 23 7.49 -5.59 -7.16
CA ALA A 23 8.18 -6.63 -6.42
C ALA A 23 7.71 -8.04 -6.84
N LEU A 24 6.41 -8.24 -7.00
CA LEU A 24 5.86 -9.52 -7.48
C LEU A 24 6.35 -9.88 -8.88
N MET A 25 6.39 -8.90 -9.79
CA MET A 25 6.87 -9.09 -11.16
C MET A 25 8.34 -9.46 -11.18
N LYS A 26 9.21 -8.70 -10.49
CA LYS A 26 10.65 -8.97 -10.38
C LYS A 26 10.92 -10.36 -9.83
N VAL A 27 10.21 -10.74 -8.77
CA VAL A 27 10.26 -12.07 -8.17
C VAL A 27 9.92 -13.16 -9.19
N ARG A 28 8.83 -13.00 -9.95
CA ARG A 28 8.37 -14.00 -10.93
C ARG A 28 9.28 -14.11 -12.14
N SER A 29 9.89 -13.02 -12.57
CA SER A 29 10.84 -12.98 -13.68
C SER A 29 12.24 -13.45 -13.29
N GLY A 30 12.45 -13.90 -12.04
CA GLY A 30 13.77 -14.28 -11.53
C GLY A 30 14.74 -13.10 -11.42
N THR A 31 14.24 -11.86 -11.57
CA THR A 31 15.05 -10.66 -11.45
C THR A 31 15.31 -10.39 -9.97
N PRO A 32 16.56 -10.16 -9.56
CA PRO A 32 16.85 -9.89 -8.16
C PRO A 32 16.10 -8.64 -7.70
N LEU A 33 15.51 -8.75 -6.51
CA LEU A 33 14.94 -7.58 -5.85
C LEU A 33 16.07 -6.66 -5.38
N ASP A 34 15.83 -5.36 -5.45
CA ASP A 34 16.68 -4.36 -4.80
C ASP A 34 16.83 -4.68 -3.30
N SER A 35 17.88 -4.17 -2.66
CA SER A 35 18.20 -4.50 -1.26
C SER A 35 16.97 -4.39 -0.32
N ALA A 36 16.94 -5.24 0.73
CA ALA A 36 15.87 -5.20 1.74
C ALA A 36 15.75 -3.82 2.40
N ARG A 37 16.86 -3.06 2.44
CA ARG A 37 16.92 -1.68 2.93
C ARG A 37 16.13 -0.74 2.02
N THR A 38 16.28 -0.84 0.70
CA THR A 38 15.55 -0.02 -0.27
C THR A 38 14.05 -0.23 -0.14
N TRP A 39 13.60 -1.48 -0.11
CA TRP A 39 12.18 -1.80 0.06
C TRP A 39 11.61 -1.36 1.40
N LYS A 40 12.39 -1.49 2.49
CA LYS A 40 11.99 -0.97 3.80
C LYS A 40 11.76 0.54 3.75
N VAL A 41 12.66 1.29 3.10
CA VAL A 41 12.53 2.75 2.97
C VAL A 41 11.31 3.10 2.12
N LEU A 42 11.10 2.45 0.98
CA LEU A 42 9.94 2.69 0.12
C LEU A 42 8.61 2.44 0.86
N VAL A 43 8.50 1.32 1.58
CA VAL A 43 7.29 1.01 2.35
C VAL A 43 7.11 1.95 3.56
N MET A 44 8.21 2.42 4.16
CA MET A 44 8.13 3.41 5.23
C MET A 44 7.61 4.75 4.71
N LEU A 45 8.17 5.25 3.60
CA LEU A 45 7.71 6.47 2.94
C LEU A 45 6.24 6.37 2.53
N ALA A 46 5.84 5.20 2.02
CA ALA A 46 4.47 4.90 1.68
C ALA A 46 3.49 5.03 2.86
N ASN A 47 3.85 4.44 4.00
CA ASN A 47 3.02 4.53 5.21
C ASN A 47 2.98 5.94 5.78
N ILE A 48 4.09 6.69 5.70
CA ILE A 48 4.11 8.11 6.09
C ILE A 48 3.16 8.91 5.19
N ALA A 49 3.23 8.72 3.87
CA ALA A 49 2.33 9.38 2.92
C ALA A 49 0.86 9.06 3.22
N LEU A 50 0.54 7.80 3.54
CA LEU A 50 -0.81 7.40 3.97
C LEU A 50 -1.27 8.15 5.21
N PHE A 51 -0.41 8.21 6.22
CA PHE A 51 -0.75 8.84 7.49
C PHE A 51 -0.96 10.35 7.32
N VAL A 52 -0.11 11.03 6.56
CA VAL A 52 -0.27 12.46 6.30
C VAL A 52 -1.48 12.72 5.40
N SER A 53 -1.76 11.87 4.42
CA SER A 53 -2.98 11.95 3.60
C SER A 53 -4.24 11.84 4.46
N LEU A 54 -4.27 10.89 5.41
CA LEU A 54 -5.36 10.77 6.39
C LEU A 54 -5.51 12.06 7.21
N ILE A 55 -4.46 12.51 7.89
CA ILE A 55 -4.52 13.71 8.74
C ILE A 55 -5.00 14.93 7.95
N THR A 56 -4.43 15.16 6.78
CA THR A 56 -4.81 16.30 5.93
C THR A 56 -6.24 16.15 5.40
N GLY A 57 -6.69 14.94 5.10
CA GLY A 57 -8.08 14.65 4.74
C GLY A 57 -9.05 14.97 5.87
N PHE A 58 -8.71 14.59 7.11
CA PHE A 58 -9.48 14.95 8.31
C PHE A 58 -9.56 16.48 8.47
N ILE A 59 -8.47 17.21 8.26
CA ILE A 59 -8.45 18.68 8.37
C ILE A 59 -9.32 19.35 7.29
N ILE A 60 -9.34 18.81 6.07
CA ILE A 60 -10.07 19.40 4.93
C ILE A 60 -11.58 19.10 5.00
N TYR A 61 -11.95 17.90 5.42
CA TYR A 61 -13.35 17.46 5.51
C TYR A 61 -13.76 17.25 6.98
N PRO A 62 -14.23 18.30 7.67
CA PRO A 62 -14.56 18.22 9.10
C PRO A 62 -15.87 17.46 9.40
N ILE A 63 -16.56 16.94 8.38
CA ILE A 63 -17.84 16.23 8.54
C ILE A 63 -17.56 14.72 8.73
N PHE A 64 -17.28 14.34 9.97
CA PHE A 64 -16.94 12.96 10.36
C PHE A 64 -18.15 12.08 10.70
N THR A 65 -19.37 12.58 10.50
CA THR A 65 -20.60 11.85 10.85
C THR A 65 -21.03 10.85 9.78
N SER A 66 -20.46 10.92 8.58
CA SER A 66 -20.83 10.01 7.49
C SER A 66 -20.15 8.65 7.66
N PHE A 67 -20.93 7.57 7.52
CA PHE A 67 -20.40 6.21 7.43
C PHE A 67 -19.34 6.07 6.33
N ARG A 68 -19.51 6.82 5.22
CA ARG A 68 -18.57 6.85 4.09
C ARG A 68 -17.19 7.36 4.48
N ALA A 69 -17.09 8.41 5.29
CA ALA A 69 -15.81 8.93 5.76
C ALA A 69 -15.04 7.87 6.55
N TRP A 70 -15.71 7.19 7.49
CA TRP A 70 -15.11 6.11 8.27
C TRP A 70 -14.75 4.88 7.43
N PHE A 71 -15.55 4.56 6.42
CA PHE A 71 -15.24 3.49 5.48
C PHE A 71 -13.98 3.81 4.66
N SER A 72 -13.84 5.04 4.16
CA SER A 72 -12.61 5.49 3.48
C SER A 72 -11.37 5.42 4.40
N VAL A 73 -11.52 5.83 5.67
CA VAL A 73 -10.45 5.72 6.67
C VAL A 73 -10.08 4.26 6.89
N ALA A 74 -11.06 3.37 7.05
CA ALA A 74 -10.83 1.93 7.20
C ALA A 74 -10.09 1.35 5.99
N LEU A 75 -10.50 1.68 4.76
CA LEU A 75 -9.82 1.24 3.54
C LEU A 75 -8.35 1.69 3.52
N ILE A 76 -8.08 2.95 3.84
CA ILE A 76 -6.71 3.47 3.89
C ILE A 76 -5.86 2.73 4.93
N LEU A 77 -6.40 2.50 6.14
CA LEU A 77 -5.70 1.76 7.19
C LEU A 77 -5.42 0.31 6.77
N ILE A 78 -6.37 -0.34 6.09
CA ILE A 78 -6.17 -1.68 5.52
C ILE A 78 -5.01 -1.66 4.52
N ILE A 79 -4.96 -0.68 3.60
CA ILE A 79 -3.86 -0.57 2.63
C ILE A 79 -2.50 -0.42 3.35
N GLY A 80 -2.43 0.44 4.37
CA GLY A 80 -1.22 0.59 5.20
C GLY A 80 -0.80 -0.70 5.90
N ALA A 81 -1.76 -1.44 6.48
CA ALA A 81 -1.50 -2.73 7.10
C ALA A 81 -0.96 -3.76 6.10
N PHE A 82 -1.55 -3.83 4.89
CA PHE A 82 -1.06 -4.70 3.83
C PHE A 82 0.36 -4.35 3.40
N LEU A 83 0.70 -3.06 3.28
CA LEU A 83 2.07 -2.63 2.98
C LEU A 83 3.06 -3.09 4.06
N GLY A 84 2.70 -2.96 5.34
CA GLY A 84 3.52 -3.45 6.46
C GLY A 84 3.75 -4.96 6.40
N ILE A 85 2.69 -5.74 6.17
CA ILE A 85 2.77 -7.20 6.02
C ILE A 85 3.64 -7.55 4.81
N PHE A 86 3.44 -6.87 3.68
CA PHE A 86 4.19 -7.08 2.44
C PHE A 86 5.69 -6.86 2.67
N SER A 87 6.08 -5.75 3.31
CA SER A 87 7.48 -5.46 3.64
C SER A 87 8.11 -6.53 4.52
N LYS A 88 7.37 -7.02 5.53
CA LYS A 88 7.85 -8.08 6.42
C LYS A 88 8.12 -9.37 5.65
N GLN A 89 7.21 -9.78 4.77
CA GLN A 89 7.38 -10.99 3.96
C GLN A 89 8.54 -10.84 2.95
N LEU A 90 8.67 -9.66 2.33
CA LEU A 90 9.76 -9.36 1.41
C LEU A 90 11.12 -9.45 2.11
N LYS A 91 11.23 -8.88 3.32
CA LYS A 91 12.46 -8.98 4.13
C LYS A 91 12.80 -10.43 4.47
N LEU A 92 11.80 -11.27 4.79
CA LEU A 92 12.02 -12.70 5.04
C LEU A 92 12.56 -13.40 3.79
N TYR A 93 11.92 -13.20 2.64
CA TYR A 93 12.37 -13.77 1.36
C TYR A 93 13.83 -13.41 1.03
N MET A 94 14.23 -12.16 1.28
CA MET A 94 15.60 -11.70 1.00
C MET A 94 16.66 -12.25 1.96
N ASN A 95 16.26 -12.67 3.16
CA ASN A 95 17.15 -13.21 4.18
C ASN A 95 17.17 -14.75 4.20
N GLU A 96 16.29 -15.41 3.45
CA GLU A 96 16.26 -16.86 3.35
C GLU A 96 17.35 -17.36 2.42
N ASN A 97 18.17 -18.29 2.89
CA ASN A 97 19.22 -18.93 2.09
C ASN A 97 18.78 -20.29 1.51
N ASN A 98 17.72 -20.88 2.04
CA ASN A 98 17.16 -22.15 1.58
C ASN A 98 16.13 -21.91 0.47
N GLU A 99 16.24 -22.63 -0.65
CA GLU A 99 15.32 -22.54 -1.79
C GLU A 99 13.87 -22.90 -1.43
N GLU A 100 13.63 -23.92 -0.60
CA GLU A 100 12.28 -24.30 -0.18
C GLU A 100 11.60 -23.19 0.64
N ALA A 101 12.37 -22.55 1.52
CA ALA A 101 11.92 -21.42 2.32
C ALA A 101 11.58 -20.23 1.42
N LYS A 102 12.48 -19.91 0.46
CA LYS A 102 12.25 -18.86 -0.54
C LYS A 102 10.94 -19.07 -1.29
N ILE A 103 10.68 -20.27 -1.81
CA ILE A 103 9.44 -20.59 -2.54
C ILE A 103 8.21 -20.36 -1.66
N LYS A 104 8.27 -20.75 -0.38
CA LYS A 104 7.18 -20.55 0.58
C LYS A 104 6.94 -19.06 0.86
N SER A 105 8.00 -18.28 1.03
CA SER A 105 7.91 -16.83 1.20
C SER A 105 7.38 -16.15 -0.05
N LEU A 106 7.78 -16.58 -1.25
CA LEU A 106 7.23 -16.09 -2.51
C LEU A 106 5.73 -16.32 -2.64
N LYS A 107 5.25 -17.51 -2.27
CA LYS A 107 3.80 -17.79 -2.25
C LYS A 107 3.05 -16.85 -1.30
N LYS A 108 3.62 -16.55 -0.12
CA LYS A 108 3.04 -15.60 0.84
C LYS A 108 3.04 -14.17 0.31
N ILE A 109 4.17 -13.71 -0.24
CA ILE A 109 4.31 -12.39 -0.88
C ILE A 109 3.26 -12.26 -1.98
N SER A 110 3.08 -13.29 -2.80
CA SER A 110 2.10 -13.31 -3.87
C SER A 110 0.67 -13.21 -3.36
N LYS A 111 0.32 -13.97 -2.32
CA LYS A 111 -1.01 -13.91 -1.70
C LYS A 111 -1.31 -12.51 -1.13
N VAL A 112 -0.35 -11.91 -0.44
CA VAL A 112 -0.46 -10.56 0.13
C VAL A 112 -0.55 -9.51 -0.98
N GLY A 113 0.27 -9.64 -2.04
CA GLY A 113 0.24 -8.76 -3.19
C GLY A 113 -1.09 -8.78 -3.94
N TYR A 114 -1.67 -9.95 -4.20
CA TYR A 114 -2.99 -10.06 -4.81
C TYR A 114 -4.10 -9.46 -3.96
N ALA A 115 -4.07 -9.73 -2.64
CA ALA A 115 -5.03 -9.12 -1.71
C ALA A 115 -4.90 -7.60 -1.67
N TYR A 116 -3.67 -7.07 -1.68
CA TYR A 116 -3.42 -5.63 -1.77
C TYR A 116 -3.98 -5.01 -3.05
N ILE A 117 -3.75 -5.64 -4.21
CA ILE A 117 -4.32 -5.19 -5.49
C ILE A 117 -5.85 -5.16 -5.42
N ALA A 118 -6.47 -6.21 -4.87
CA ALA A 118 -7.93 -6.28 -4.71
C ALA A 118 -8.44 -5.13 -3.82
N VAL A 119 -7.78 -4.86 -2.70
CA VAL A 119 -8.13 -3.73 -1.81
C VAL A 119 -8.02 -2.39 -2.54
N ILE A 120 -6.98 -2.19 -3.36
CA ILE A 120 -6.84 -0.96 -4.13
C ILE A 120 -7.95 -0.80 -5.16
N ILE A 121 -8.30 -1.86 -5.88
CA ILE A 121 -9.40 -1.83 -6.86
C ILE A 121 -10.73 -1.50 -6.15
N ILE A 122 -11.00 -2.13 -5.01
CA ILE A 122 -12.19 -1.85 -4.19
C ILE A 122 -12.19 -0.39 -3.72
N THR A 123 -11.04 0.10 -3.26
CA THR A 123 -10.90 1.48 -2.78
C THR A 123 -11.15 2.47 -3.91
N PHE A 124 -10.57 2.22 -5.10
CA PHE A 124 -10.77 3.07 -6.26
C PHE A 124 -12.22 3.04 -6.74
N ALA A 125 -12.86 1.87 -6.81
CA ALA A 125 -14.26 1.74 -7.19
C ALA A 125 -15.21 2.42 -6.19
N PHE A 126 -14.91 2.33 -4.89
CA PHE A 126 -15.69 3.02 -3.86
C PHE A 126 -15.52 4.54 -3.95
N MET A 127 -14.28 5.02 -4.13
CA MET A 127 -13.98 6.45 -4.23
C MET A 127 -14.44 7.06 -5.57
N SER A 128 -14.46 6.31 -6.67
CA SER A 128 -14.92 6.82 -7.97
C SER A 128 -16.44 6.98 -8.02
N ASN A 129 -17.18 6.17 -7.26
CA ASN A 129 -18.64 6.24 -7.19
C ASN A 129 -19.15 7.35 -6.24
N TRP A 130 -18.28 8.28 -5.85
CA TRP A 130 -18.55 9.36 -4.89
C TRP A 130 -19.65 10.34 -5.35
N TYR A 131 -19.83 10.49 -6.67
CA TYR A 131 -20.78 11.44 -7.26
C TYR A 131 -22.16 10.85 -7.61
N ASN A 132 -22.34 9.52 -7.54
CA ASN A 132 -23.59 8.87 -7.98
C ASN A 132 -24.62 8.64 -6.85
N PHE A 133 -24.45 9.26 -5.68
CA PHE A 133 -25.36 9.13 -4.55
C PHE A 133 -25.37 10.36 -3.66
#